data_AF-A0A8H7BX87-F1
#
_entry.id   AF-A0A8H7BX87-F1
#
_cell.length_a   1.000
_cell.length_b   1.000
_cell.length_c   1.000
_cell.angle_alpha   90.00
_cell.angle_beta   90.00
_cell.angle_gamma   90.00
#
_symmetry.space_group_name_H-M   'P 1'
#
loop_
_entity.id
_entity.type
_entity.pdbx_description
1 polymer ?
#
loop_
_entity_poly.entity_id
_entity_poly.type
_entity_poly.pdbx_seq_one_letter_code
_entity_poly.pdbx_strand_id
1 'polypeptide(L)' 'MTDYEDEDEYCPHCDNHYVLDAVTPEPTLGIETEDLRMDARVMRDARMKMAKDPKSMFDLELSESMG' A
#
# COMPACT_ATOMS: atom_id res chain seq x y z
N MET A 1 -3.57 41.13 -5.43
CA MET A 1 -2.78 39.90 -5.22
C MET A 1 -1.40 40.41 -4.86
N THR A 2 -0.95 40.23 -3.62
CA THR A 2 0.46 40.47 -3.28
C THR A 2 1.25 39.38 -3.97
N ASP A 3 2.21 39.75 -4.82
CA ASP A 3 3.16 38.80 -5.38
C ASP A 3 3.84 38.07 -4.22
N TYR A 4 3.85 36.74 -4.30
CA TYR A 4 4.51 35.86 -3.35
C TYR A 4 5.75 35.36 -4.09
N GLU A 5 6.93 35.71 -3.58
CA GLU A 5 8.21 35.51 -4.27
C GLU A 5 8.99 34.35 -3.63
N ASP A 6 9.95 33.78 -4.35
CA ASP A 6 10.74 32.62 -3.88
C ASP A 6 11.47 32.90 -2.55
N GLU A 7 11.78 34.17 -2.26
CA GLU A 7 12.41 34.61 -1.01
C GLU A 7 11.47 34.48 0.19
N ASP A 8 10.15 34.54 -0.03
CA ASP A 8 9.16 34.39 1.02
C ASP A 8 9.09 32.94 1.49
N GLU A 9 9.49 31.95 0.69
CA GLU A 9 9.34 30.52 1.01
C GLU A 9 10.31 30.01 2.10
N TYR A 10 11.30 30.83 2.46
CA TYR A 10 12.35 30.49 3.40
C TYR A 10 12.19 31.25 4.73
N CYS A 11 12.43 30.56 5.83
CA CYS A 11 12.47 31.19 7.14
C CYS A 11 13.77 32.00 7.33
N PRO A 12 13.69 33.32 7.65
CA PRO A 12 14.87 34.19 7.76
C PRO A 12 15.77 33.87 8.97
N HIS A 13 15.34 33.00 9.88
CA HIS A 13 16.07 32.65 11.09
C HIS A 13 16.79 31.31 11.03
N CYS A 14 16.35 30.41 10.14
CA CYS A 14 16.85 29.03 10.13
C CYS A 14 16.93 28.38 8.75
N ASP A 15 16.71 29.13 7.65
CA ASP A 15 16.85 28.65 6.27
C ASP A 15 15.93 27.45 5.92
N ASN A 16 14.87 27.27 6.70
CA ASN A 16 13.90 26.21 6.45
C ASN A 16 12.90 26.66 5.37
N HIS A 17 12.71 25.80 4.38
CA HIS A 17 11.68 25.94 3.34
C HIS A 17 10.36 25.35 3.84
N TYR A 18 9.29 26.14 3.86
CA TYR A 18 8.00 25.73 4.44
C TYR A 18 6.89 25.51 3.41
N VAL A 19 7.16 25.84 2.15
CA VAL A 19 6.30 25.49 1.02
C VAL A 19 6.75 24.12 0.52
N LEU A 20 5.88 23.12 0.60
CA LEU A 20 6.18 21.78 0.12
C LEU A 20 5.41 21.49 -1.16
N ASP A 21 6.07 20.78 -2.09
CA ASP A 21 5.41 20.28 -3.28
C ASP A 21 4.22 19.39 -2.92
N ALA A 22 3.10 19.62 -3.59
CA ALA A 22 1.91 18.81 -3.41
C ALA A 22 2.17 17.38 -3.89
N VAL A 23 2.15 16.43 -2.95
CA VAL A 23 2.26 15.00 -3.27
C VAL A 23 0.92 14.49 -3.77
N THR A 24 0.90 13.90 -4.97
CA THR A 24 -0.28 13.21 -5.49
C THR A 24 -0.47 11.88 -4.78
N PRO A 25 -1.64 11.60 -4.18
CA PRO A 25 -1.87 10.31 -3.55
C PRO A 25 -1.89 9.20 -4.61
N GLU A 26 -1.12 8.13 -4.37
CA GLU A 26 -1.14 6.95 -5.22
C GLU A 26 -2.31 6.03 -4.82
N PRO A 27 -3.00 5.41 -5.79
CA PRO A 27 -4.08 4.48 -5.47
C PRO A 27 -3.52 3.23 -4.81
N THR A 28 -3.82 3.03 -3.53
CA THR A 28 -3.45 1.82 -2.77
C THR A 28 -4.66 0.91 -2.59
N LEU A 29 -4.49 -0.41 -2.80
CA LEU A 29 -5.52 -1.40 -2.52
C LEU A 29 -5.46 -1.80 -1.04
N GLY A 30 -6.51 -1.50 -0.27
CA GLY A 30 -6.70 -1.97 1.10
C GLY A 30 -7.70 -3.13 1.16
N ILE A 31 -7.53 -4.03 2.12
CA ILE A 31 -8.53 -5.05 2.46
C ILE A 31 -9.18 -4.60 3.77
N GLU A 32 -10.48 -4.32 3.77
CA GLU A 32 -11.21 -3.99 4.99
C GLU A 32 -11.49 -5.27 5.79
N THR A 33 -11.07 -5.29 7.06
CA THR A 33 -11.30 -6.40 7.99
C THR A 33 -11.81 -5.87 9.31
N GLU A 34 -12.66 -6.63 9.98
CA GLU A 34 -13.15 -6.28 11.32
C GLU A 34 -12.12 -6.69 12.38
N ASP A 35 -12.17 -7.94 12.87
CA ASP A 35 -11.25 -8.47 13.86
C ASP A 35 -10.32 -9.52 13.23
N LEU A 36 -9.02 -9.22 13.17
CA LEU A 36 -7.98 -10.10 12.64
C LEU A 36 -7.88 -11.45 13.36
N ARG A 37 -8.40 -11.57 14.59
CA ARG A 37 -8.43 -12.85 15.33
C ARG A 37 -9.56 -13.77 14.88
N MET A 38 -10.61 -13.19 14.28
CA MET A 38 -11.76 -13.92 13.75
C MET A 38 -11.63 -14.14 12.24
N ASP A 39 -11.08 -13.15 11.51
CA ASP A 39 -10.89 -13.22 10.06
C ASP A 39 -9.57 -13.89 9.66
N ALA A 40 -9.58 -15.22 9.65
CA ALA A 40 -8.45 -16.06 9.20
C ALA A 40 -8.10 -15.91 7.69
N ARG A 41 -8.89 -15.16 6.92
CA ARG A 41 -8.72 -14.98 5.46
C ARG A 41 -7.63 -13.96 5.11
N VAL A 42 -7.34 -13.02 6.00
CA VAL A 42 -6.41 -11.91 5.73
C VAL A 42 -5.03 -12.16 6.32
N MET A 43 -4.93 -13.00 7.34
CA MET A 43 -3.65 -13.41 7.90
C MET A 43 -3.13 -14.68 7.21
N ARG A 44 -1.97 -14.57 6.56
CA ARG A 44 -1.30 -15.71 5.94
C ARG A 44 -0.51 -16.52 6.98
N ASP A 45 -0.79 -17.82 7.10
CA ASP A 45 0.04 -18.74 7.90
C ASP A 45 1.30 -19.13 7.11
N ALA A 46 2.49 -18.79 7.64
CA ALA A 46 3.78 -19.09 7.03
C ALA A 46 4.12 -20.60 6.99
N ARG A 47 3.40 -21.45 7.75
CA ARG A 47 3.64 -22.89 7.82
C ARG A 47 2.87 -23.69 6.77
N MET A 48 1.83 -23.09 6.18
CA MET A 48 1.07 -23.76 5.12
C MET A 48 1.95 -23.88 3.87
N LYS A 49 2.17 -25.12 3.42
CA LYS A 49 2.79 -25.36 2.10
C LYS A 49 1.84 -24.81 1.05
N MET A 50 2.31 -23.89 0.22
CA MET A 50 1.57 -23.51 -0.98
C MET A 50 1.48 -24.74 -1.88
N ALA A 51 0.25 -25.10 -2.29
CA ALA A 51 0.00 -26.19 -3.22
C ALA A 51 0.50 -25.74 -4.60
N LYS A 52 1.79 -25.99 -4.86
CA LYS A 52 2.58 -25.47 -6.00
C LYS A 52 2.71 -23.93 -5.99
N ASP A 53 3.85 -23.44 -6.47
CA ASP A 53 3.96 -22.07 -6.97
C ASP A 53 3.49 -22.12 -8.43
N PRO A 54 2.20 -21.87 -8.75
CA PRO A 54 1.76 -21.91 -10.13
C PRO A 54 2.44 -20.75 -10.88
N LYS A 55 3.31 -21.10 -11.83
CA LYS A 55 4.00 -20.10 -12.66
C LYS A 55 3.09 -19.55 -13.76
N SER A 56 1.93 -20.17 -13.96
CA SER A 56 0.93 -19.78 -14.92
C SER A 56 -0.47 -20.17 -14.44
N MET A 57 -1.50 -19.53 -15.00
CA MET A 57 -2.90 -19.87 -14.72
C MET A 57 -3.29 -21.30 -15.14
N PHE A 58 -2.44 -21.99 -15.92
CA PHE A 58 -2.64 -23.37 -16.36
C PHE A 58 -2.04 -24.43 -15.42
N ASP A 59 -1.20 -24.02 -14.46
CA ASP A 59 -0.63 -24.93 -13.44
C ASP A 59 -1.61 -25.26 -12.30
N LEU A 60 -2.80 -24.66 -12.32
CA LEU A 60 -3.84 -24.88 -11.31
C LEU A 60 -4.56 -26.21 -11.60
N GLU A 61 -4.23 -27.25 -10.84
CA GLU A 61 -5.00 -28.50 -10.81
C GLU A 61 -6.32 -28.29 -10.06
N LEU A 62 -7.37 -27.92 -10.80
CA LEU A 62 -8.73 -27.64 -10.30
C LEU A 62 -9.41 -28.85 -9.63
N SER A 63 -8.81 -30.03 -9.69
CA SER A 63 -9.37 -31.26 -9.10
C SER A 63 -9.34 -31.27 -7.58
N GLU A 64 -8.47 -30.50 -6.94
CA GLU A 64 -8.33 -30.50 -5.47
C GLU A 64 -9.29 -29.54 -4.76
N SER A 65 -9.97 -28.64 -5.49
CA SER A 65 -10.89 -27.63 -4.92
C SER A 65 -12.37 -27.99 -5.00
N MET A 66 -12.73 -29.18 -5.51
CA MET A 66 -14.12 -29.68 -5.61
C MET A 66 -14.35 -30.94 -4.74
N GLY A 67 -13.64 -31.05 -3.62
CA GLY A 67 -13.90 -32.05 -2.58
C GLY A 67 -14.84 -31.50 -1.50
#